data_AF-A0A1M6INC9-F1
#
_entry.id   AF-A0A1M6INC9-F1
#
_cell.length_a   1.000
_cell.length_b   1.000
_cell.length_c   1.000
_cell.angle_alpha   90.00
_cell.angle_beta   90.00
_cell.angle_gamma   90.00
#
_symmetry.space_group_name_H-M   'P 1'
#
loop_
_entity.id
_entity.type
_entity.pdbx_description
1 polymer ?
#
loop_
_entity_poly.entity_id
_entity_poly.type
_entity_poly.pdbx_seq_one_letter_code
_entity_poly.pdbx_strand_id
1 'polypeptide(L)' 'MIFTKLLLITFVFLPIIIALLHGIINPKSSFLLGKIWKIKNEIEPTDFVLDLHKIFCIAMLIIVIIMLFIMIIS' A
#
# COMPACT_ATOMS: atom_id res chain seq x y z
N MET A 1 8.99 -15.32 21.86
CA MET A 1 7.64 -15.08 21.31
C MET A 1 7.39 -13.60 21.03
N ILE A 2 7.49 -12.72 22.04
CA ILE A 2 7.32 -11.26 21.86
C ILE A 2 8.35 -10.65 20.91
N PHE A 3 9.64 -10.99 21.06
CA PHE A 3 10.70 -10.47 20.19
C PHE A 3 10.49 -10.83 18.70
N THR A 4 10.02 -12.04 18.42
CA THR A 4 9.72 -12.54 17.07
C THR A 4 8.53 -11.81 16.44
N LYS A 5 7.47 -11.55 17.23
CA LYS A 5 6.31 -10.75 16.79
C LYS A 5 6.74 -9.31 16.47
N LEU A 6 7.59 -8.72 17.32
CA LEU A 6 8.07 -7.35 17.14
C LEU A 6 8.94 -7.21 15.89
N LEU A 7 9.85 -8.16 15.65
CA LEU A 7 10.61 -8.25 14.40
C LEU A 7 9.70 -8.32 13.17
N LEU A 8 8.65 -9.15 13.22
CA LEU A 8 7.75 -9.34 12.08
C LEU A 8 6.91 -8.08 11.82
N ILE A 9 6.46 -7.38 12.86
CA ILE A 9 5.79 -6.07 12.73
C ILE A 9 6.70 -5.06 12.04
N THR A 10 7.94 -4.94 12.50
CA THR A 10 8.85 -3.90 11.99
C THR A 10 9.35 -4.22 10.58
N PHE A 11 9.69 -5.47 10.27
CA PHE A 11 10.28 -5.82 8.98
C PHE A 11 9.27 -6.13 7.88
N VAL A 12 8.03 -6.52 8.23
CA VAL A 12 7.01 -6.90 7.23
C VAL A 12 5.90 -5.87 7.19
N PHE A 13 5.27 -5.57 8.32
CA PHE A 13 4.08 -4.71 8.33
C PHE A 13 4.41 -3.24 8.10
N LEU A 14 5.51 -2.73 8.67
CA LEU A 14 5.94 -1.34 8.50
C LEU A 14 6.16 -0.95 7.02
N PRO A 15 6.96 -1.69 6.21
CA PRO A 15 7.13 -1.33 4.80
C PRO A 15 5.84 -1.47 3.99
N ILE A 16 4.98 -2.43 4.32
CA ILE A 16 3.67 -2.59 3.66
C ILE A 16 2.78 -1.36 3.93
N ILE A 17 2.71 -0.90 5.18
CA ILE A 17 1.94 0.30 5.54
C ILE A 17 2.48 1.53 4.81
N ILE A 18 3.80 1.72 4.78
CA ILE A 18 4.44 2.85 4.09
C ILE A 18 4.12 2.81 2.58
N ALA A 19 4.20 1.64 1.95
CA ALA A 19 3.87 1.47 0.53
C ALA A 19 2.39 1.78 0.24
N LEU A 20 1.47 1.34 1.10
CA LEU A 20 0.04 1.62 0.96
C LEU A 20 -0.28 3.10 1.17
N LEU A 21 0.32 3.74 2.17
CA LEU A 21 0.19 5.18 2.39
C LEU A 21 0.72 5.98 1.20
N HIS A 22 1.86 5.58 0.65
CA HIS A 22 2.41 6.19 -0.56
C HIS A 22 1.46 6.03 -1.76
N GLY A 23 0.78 4.89 -1.88
CA GLY A 23 -0.26 4.64 -2.88
C GLY A 23 -1.49 5.53 -2.74
N ILE A 24 -1.85 5.92 -1.52
CA ILE A 24 -2.97 6.83 -1.24
C ILE A 24 -2.58 8.28 -1.55
N ILE A 25 -1.40 8.72 -1.11
CA ILE A 25 -0.93 10.11 -1.26
C ILE A 25 -0.58 10.40 -2.73
N ASN A 26 0.16 9.50 -3.38
CA ASN A 26 0.66 9.68 -4.75
C ASN A 26 0.27 8.48 -5.64
N PRO A 27 -1.03 8.27 -5.91
CA PRO A 27 -1.54 7.13 -6.67
C PRO A 27 -0.97 7.08 -8.09
N LYS A 28 -0.77 8.23 -8.75
CA LYS A 28 -0.15 8.31 -10.08
C LYS A 28 1.25 7.71 -10.11
N SER A 29 2.05 7.97 -9.08
CA SER A 29 3.40 7.41 -8.97
C SER A 29 3.39 5.95 -8.53
N SER A 30 2.44 5.56 -7.69
CA SER A 30 2.37 4.23 -7.10
C SER A 30 1.76 3.18 -8.04
N PHE A 31 0.73 3.55 -8.80
CA PHE A 31 -0.03 2.67 -9.68
C PHE A 31 0.86 1.91 -10.69
N LEU A 32 1.96 2.51 -11.10
CA LEU A 32 2.90 1.92 -12.05
C LEU A 32 4.30 1.68 -11.46
N LEU A 33 4.44 1.64 -10.12
CA LEU A 33 5.74 1.54 -9.44
C LEU A 33 6.76 2.59 -9.94
N GLY A 34 6.28 3.81 -10.16
CA GLY A 34 7.10 4.93 -10.66
C GLY A 34 7.35 4.93 -12.17
N LYS A 35 6.74 4.04 -12.97
CA LYS A 35 6.85 4.05 -14.45
C LYS A 35 6.05 5.17 -15.13
N ILE A 36 6.14 6.39 -14.61
CA ILE A 36 5.70 7.63 -15.27
C ILE A 36 6.43 7.79 -16.62
N TRP A 37 7.64 7.21 -16.75
CA TRP A 37 8.51 7.30 -17.93
C TRP A 37 8.05 6.50 -19.17
N LYS A 38 7.05 5.62 -19.08
CA LYS A 38 6.51 4.88 -20.24
C LYS A 38 5.26 5.52 -20.87
N ILE A 39 4.66 6.52 -20.22
CA ILE A 39 3.43 7.19 -20.66
C ILE A 39 3.74 8.36 -21.61
N LYS A 40 4.89 8.37 -22.28
CA LYS A 40 5.15 9.39 -23.31
C LYS A 40 4.42 9.09 -24.63
N ASN A 41 3.95 7.84 -24.81
CA ASN A 41 3.24 7.36 -26.01
C ASN A 41 1.99 6.48 -25.71
N GLU A 42 1.63 6.24 -24.45
CA GLU A 42 0.44 5.45 -24.09
C GLU A 42 -0.55 6.30 -23.28
N ILE A 43 -1.84 5.96 -23.38
CA ILE A 43 -2.97 6.67 -22.78
C ILE A 43 -2.75 6.76 -21.26
N GLU A 44 -2.70 7.99 -20.73
CA GLU A 44 -2.62 8.23 -19.28
C GLU A 44 -3.75 7.50 -18.53
N PRO A 45 -3.47 6.93 -17.34
CA PRO A 45 -4.52 6.29 -16.55
C PRO A 45 -5.61 7.32 -16.24
N THR A 46 -6.84 7.00 -16.62
CA THR A 46 -8.02 7.85 -16.36
C THR A 46 -8.16 8.10 -14.86
N ASP A 47 -8.67 9.25 -14.48
CA ASP A 47 -8.88 9.62 -13.06
C ASP A 47 -9.69 8.56 -12.29
N PHE A 48 -10.65 7.90 -12.96
CA PHE A 48 -11.39 6.78 -12.40
C PHE A 48 -10.51 5.61 -11.93
N VAL A 49 -9.46 5.27 -12.70
CA VAL A 49 -8.53 4.18 -12.37
C VAL A 49 -7.67 4.57 -11.17
N LEU A 50 -7.28 5.83 -11.09
CA LEU A 50 -6.50 6.37 -9.96
C LEU A 50 -7.33 6.37 -8.68
N ASP A 51 -8.60 6.75 -8.75
CA ASP A 51 -9.50 6.73 -7.60
C ASP A 51 -9.81 5.30 -7.14
N LEU A 52 -9.98 4.36 -8.08
CA LEU A 52 -10.09 2.94 -7.76
C LEU A 52 -8.83 2.41 -7.08
N HIS A 53 -7.63 2.83 -7.53
CA HIS A 53 -6.37 2.46 -6.88
C HIS A 53 -6.27 3.00 -5.45
N LYS A 54 -6.66 4.26 -5.21
CA LYS A 54 -6.72 4.81 -3.84
C LYS A 54 -7.65 4.01 -2.94
N ILE A 55 -8.86 3.70 -3.43
CA ILE A 55 -9.85 2.90 -2.68
C ILE A 55 -9.29 1.52 -2.36
N PHE A 56 -8.62 0.88 -3.33
CA PHE A 56 -7.95 -0.40 -3.12
C PHE A 56 -6.84 -0.30 -2.06
N CYS A 57 -5.97 0.71 -2.11
CA CYS A 57 -4.94 0.93 -1.10
C CYS A 57 -5.54 1.15 0.30
N ILE A 58 -6.63 1.90 0.41
CA ILE A 58 -7.35 2.11 1.67
C ILE A 58 -7.95 0.79 2.19
N ALA A 59 -8.61 0.02 1.33
CA ALA A 59 -9.18 -1.27 1.70
C ALA A 59 -8.10 -2.26 2.19
N MET A 60 -6.96 -2.32 1.49
CA MET A 60 -5.82 -3.14 1.89
C MET A 60 -5.19 -2.66 3.21
N LEU A 61 -5.13 -1.34 3.44
CA LEU A 61 -4.64 -0.79 4.71
C LEU A 61 -5.51 -1.23 5.88
N ILE A 62 -6.84 -1.24 5.71
CA ILE A 62 -7.79 -1.73 6.73
C ILE A 62 -7.52 -3.20 7.05
N ILE A 63 -7.36 -4.06 6.03
CA ILE A 63 -7.05 -5.48 6.21
C ILE A 63 -5.73 -5.66 6.99
N VAL A 64 -4.70 -4.90 6.62
CA VAL A 64 -3.38 -4.93 7.28
C VAL A 64 -3.50 -4.52 8.75
N ILE A 65 -4.29 -3.51 9.08
CA ILE A 65 -4.55 -3.08 10.47
C ILE A 65 -5.27 -4.18 11.25
N ILE A 66 -6.28 -4.83 10.67
CA ILE A 66 -6.99 -5.95 11.31
C ILE A 66 -6.02 -7.11 11.60
N MET A 67 -5.18 -7.48 10.63
CA MET A 67 -4.17 -8.52 10.80
C MET A 67 -3.17 -8.19 11.91
N LEU A 68 -2.71 -6.94 11.98
CA LEU A 68 -1.85 -6.47 13.08
C LEU A 68 -2.52 -6.62 14.44
N PHE A 69 -3.79 -6.25 14.54
CA PHE A 69 -4.54 -6.34 15.78
C PHE A 69 -4.68 -7.80 16.26
N ILE A 70 -5.01 -8.71 15.35
CA ILE A 70 -5.07 -10.16 15.64
C ILE A 70 -3.72 -10.68 16.10
N MET A 71 -2.61 -10.27 15.46
CA MET A 71 -1.27 -10.75 15.79
C MET A 71 -0.73 -10.22 17.13
N ILE A 72 -1.19 -9.06 17.58
CA ILE A 72 -0.85 -8.50 18.89
C ILE A 72 -1.64 -9.19 20.01
N ILE A 73 -2.91 -9.54 19.76
CA ILE A 73 -3.79 -10.18 20.74
C ILE A 73 -3.50 -11.68 20.89
N SER A 74 -3.29 -12.38 19.78
CA SER A 74 -2.74 -13.75 19.78
C SER A 74 -1.31 -13.73 20.29
#